data_AF-A0A936IGX8-F1
#
_entry.id   AF-A0A936IGX8-F1
#
_cell.length_a   1.000
_cell.length_b   1.000
_cell.length_c   1.000
_cell.angle_alpha   90.00
_cell.angle_beta   90.00
_cell.angle_gamma   90.00
#
_symmetry.space_group_name_H-M   'P 1'
#
loop_
_entity.id
_entity.type
_entity.pdbx_description
1 polymer ?
#
loop_
_entity_poly.entity_id
_entity_poly.type
_entity_poly.pdbx_seq_one_letter_code
_entity_poly.pdbx_strand_id
1 'polypeptide(L)'
;MTWKEFDQNVISHSAAHHLMAIDDLIGTLGYARVSDIARRLGITRGSVSISLQPLKKAGLVTQDENRHLRLSEAGRALVGSIKTKRLLLKRLLSEVLGVGGSQAEIDACKIEHLVSNETAHRVLALLRFLDEDPGRAERLLADWRLAGAACAHRARDLSELRQRVPGVAGRVAADGPETDNAVTTLKKTDVIQELNRLYAEEIEAALRYFHLLHAVRGLDLLLVGPKLKEAYRETIEHAEVIARKIRTLGGVPMLRVSLELDATPVDGRQALELALTVEEAALEAYQDCLRRVEGDVGLEDFIRQQIAVESEHVAELKQLLLD
;
A
#
# COMPACT_ATOMS: atom_id res chain seq x y z
N MET A 1 -10.17 17.56 11.17
CA MET A 1 -9.48 16.29 10.82
C MET A 1 -9.03 16.41 9.38
N THR A 2 -7.73 16.52 9.15
CA THR A 2 -7.07 16.75 7.85
C THR A 2 -7.40 15.70 6.78
N TRP A 3 -7.86 14.50 7.17
CA TRP A 3 -8.34 13.48 6.22
C TRP A 3 -9.69 13.81 5.56
N LYS A 4 -10.51 14.70 6.14
CA LYS A 4 -11.75 15.19 5.47
C LYS A 4 -11.47 16.21 4.36
N GLU A 5 -10.26 16.77 4.30
CA GLU A 5 -9.79 17.58 3.16
C GLU A 5 -9.26 16.70 2.02
N PHE A 6 -8.97 15.42 2.28
CA PHE A 6 -8.52 14.44 1.29
C PHE A 6 -9.64 14.08 0.28
N ASP A 7 -10.91 14.16 0.70
CA ASP A 7 -12.09 14.05 -0.18
C ASP A 7 -12.24 15.22 -1.17
N GLN A 8 -11.40 16.26 -1.05
CA GLN A 8 -11.31 17.35 -2.01
C GLN A 8 -10.21 17.14 -3.07
N ASN A 9 -9.48 16.02 -3.06
CA ASN A 9 -8.57 15.69 -4.16
C ASN A 9 -9.36 15.49 -5.44
N VAL A 10 -9.29 16.49 -6.32
CA VAL A 10 -10.16 16.68 -7.48
C VAL A 10 -10.06 15.52 -8.49
N ILE A 11 -8.99 14.73 -8.46
CA ILE A 11 -8.67 13.73 -9.49
C ILE A 11 -7.98 12.49 -8.91
N SER A 12 -8.50 11.31 -9.26
CA SER A 12 -7.86 10.02 -8.97
C SER A 12 -6.65 9.75 -9.87
N HIS A 13 -5.75 8.85 -9.45
CA HIS A 13 -4.59 8.45 -10.25
C HIS A 13 -4.97 8.05 -11.69
N SER A 14 -6.00 7.20 -11.85
CA SER A 14 -6.50 6.80 -13.17
C SER A 14 -6.98 8.01 -13.99
N ALA A 15 -7.75 8.91 -13.38
CA ALA A 15 -8.26 10.10 -14.06
C ALA A 15 -7.14 11.04 -14.52
N ALA A 16 -6.07 11.22 -13.73
CA ALA A 16 -4.88 11.98 -14.12
C ALA A 16 -4.21 11.38 -15.36
N HIS A 17 -4.03 10.05 -15.40
CA HIS A 17 -3.42 9.36 -16.53
C HIS A 17 -4.25 9.44 -17.81
N HIS A 18 -5.58 9.45 -17.71
CA HIS A 18 -6.46 9.68 -18.87
C HIS A 18 -6.29 11.08 -19.45
N LEU A 19 -6.21 12.11 -18.59
CA LEU A 19 -5.99 13.50 -19.04
C LEU A 19 -4.60 13.67 -19.67
N MET A 20 -3.55 13.09 -19.06
CA MET A 20 -2.19 13.10 -19.60
C MET A 20 -2.11 12.37 -20.94
N ALA A 21 -2.79 11.22 -21.08
CA ALA A 21 -2.85 10.49 -22.34
C ALA A 21 -3.53 11.30 -23.46
N ILE A 22 -4.61 12.03 -23.13
CA ILE A 22 -5.25 12.93 -24.09
C ILE A 22 -4.28 14.04 -24.51
N ASP A 23 -3.62 14.70 -23.56
CA ASP A 23 -2.65 15.77 -23.83
C ASP A 23 -1.51 15.29 -24.74
N ASP A 24 -0.92 14.14 -24.43
CA ASP A 24 0.17 13.55 -25.21
C ASP A 24 -0.28 13.20 -26.64
N LEU A 25 -1.47 12.60 -26.78
CA LEU A 25 -2.04 12.24 -28.10
C LEU A 25 -2.35 13.49 -28.92
N ILE A 26 -2.87 14.54 -28.31
CA ILE A 26 -3.08 15.83 -28.99
C ILE A 26 -1.74 16.43 -29.42
N GLY A 27 -0.72 16.39 -28.56
CA GLY A 27 0.61 16.92 -28.90
C GLY A 27 1.33 16.14 -30.00
N THR A 28 1.04 14.85 -30.15
CA THR A 28 1.71 13.97 -31.14
C THR A 28 0.93 13.78 -32.43
N LEU A 29 -0.40 13.67 -32.35
CA LEU A 29 -1.28 13.34 -33.48
C LEU A 29 -2.22 14.50 -33.85
N GLY A 30 -2.28 15.58 -33.06
CA GLY A 30 -3.21 16.69 -33.23
C GLY A 30 -4.63 16.41 -32.70
N TYR A 31 -4.93 15.16 -32.32
CA TYR A 31 -6.24 14.74 -31.80
C TYR A 31 -6.10 13.53 -30.87
N ALA A 32 -7.14 13.26 -30.08
CA ALA A 32 -7.25 12.05 -29.28
C ALA A 32 -8.59 11.34 -29.53
N ARG A 33 -8.61 10.01 -29.67
CA ARG A 33 -9.84 9.20 -29.64
C ARG A 33 -9.79 8.19 -28.50
N VAL A 34 -10.96 7.68 -28.11
CA VAL A 34 -11.09 6.63 -27.08
C VAL A 34 -10.23 5.40 -27.41
N SER A 35 -10.14 5.02 -28.68
CA SER A 35 -9.27 3.90 -29.14
C SER A 35 -7.79 4.16 -28.91
N ASP A 36 -7.36 5.41 -29.09
CA ASP A 36 -5.95 5.78 -29.01
C ASP A 36 -5.52 5.88 -27.55
N ILE A 37 -6.39 6.43 -26.69
CA ILE A 37 -6.20 6.44 -25.24
C ILE A 37 -6.14 5.01 -24.68
N ALA A 38 -7.08 4.16 -25.09
CA ALA A 38 -7.12 2.75 -24.69
C ALA A 38 -5.81 2.03 -25.03
N ARG A 39 -5.31 2.23 -26.26
CA ARG A 39 -4.02 1.66 -26.70
C ARG A 39 -2.84 2.22 -25.91
N ARG A 40 -2.80 3.53 -25.67
CA ARG A 40 -1.70 4.19 -24.96
C ARG A 40 -1.62 3.78 -23.49
N LEU A 41 -2.77 3.57 -22.85
CA LEU A 41 -2.85 3.19 -21.43
C LEU A 41 -2.90 1.67 -21.21
N GLY A 42 -2.99 0.86 -22.27
CA GLY A 42 -3.07 -0.60 -22.14
C GLY A 42 -4.39 -1.10 -21.53
N ILE A 43 -5.50 -0.36 -21.69
CA ILE A 43 -6.81 -0.68 -21.10
C ILE A 43 -7.90 -0.80 -22.16
N THR A 44 -9.07 -1.30 -21.78
CA THR A 44 -10.19 -1.48 -22.72
C THR A 44 -10.86 -0.14 -23.08
N ARG A 45 -11.42 -0.04 -24.30
CA ARG A 45 -12.23 1.11 -24.74
C ARG A 45 -13.44 1.37 -23.81
N GLY A 46 -14.00 0.31 -23.23
CA GLY A 46 -15.08 0.39 -22.24
C GLY A 46 -14.63 1.09 -20.96
N SER A 47 -13.47 0.70 -20.41
CA SER A 47 -12.86 1.34 -19.24
C SER A 47 -12.60 2.82 -19.48
N VAL A 48 -11.98 3.18 -20.61
CA VAL A 48 -11.76 4.59 -21.00
C VAL A 48 -13.07 5.35 -21.06
N SER A 49 -14.13 4.77 -21.66
CA SER A 49 -15.41 5.44 -21.79
C SER A 49 -16.06 5.76 -20.44
N ILE A 50 -15.93 4.85 -19.47
CA ILE A 50 -16.41 5.03 -18.09
C ILE A 50 -15.59 6.13 -17.40
N SER A 51 -14.26 6.06 -17.47
CA SER A 51 -13.36 7.03 -16.83
C SER A 51 -13.47 8.44 -17.42
N LEU A 52 -13.85 8.58 -18.69
CA LEU A 52 -14.04 9.89 -19.32
C LEU A 52 -15.36 10.58 -18.93
N GLN A 53 -16.39 9.85 -18.48
CA GLN A 53 -17.66 10.44 -18.09
C GLN A 53 -17.53 11.51 -16.98
N PRO A 54 -16.89 11.24 -15.83
CA PRO A 54 -16.73 12.24 -14.79
C PRO A 54 -15.86 13.41 -15.24
N LEU A 55 -14.85 13.18 -16.09
CA LEU A 55 -13.96 14.23 -16.62
C LEU A 55 -14.68 15.18 -17.58
N LYS A 56 -15.61 14.66 -18.38
CA LYS A 56 -16.51 15.47 -19.21
C LYS A 56 -17.50 16.25 -18.35
N LYS A 57 -18.10 15.61 -17.35
CA LYS A 57 -19.03 16.25 -16.40
C LYS A 57 -18.35 17.38 -15.61
N ALA A 58 -17.07 17.21 -15.25
CA ALA A 58 -16.26 18.22 -14.58
C ALA A 58 -15.74 19.32 -15.53
N GLY A 59 -16.06 19.27 -16.84
CA GLY A 59 -15.65 20.28 -17.81
C GLY A 59 -14.15 20.25 -18.16
N LEU A 60 -13.44 19.16 -17.85
CA LEU A 60 -12.00 19.02 -18.12
C LEU A 60 -11.73 18.49 -19.54
N VAL A 61 -12.68 17.72 -20.09
CA VAL A 61 -12.60 17.11 -21.41
C VAL A 61 -13.83 17.48 -22.23
N THR A 62 -13.62 17.82 -23.49
CA THR A 62 -14.66 18.07 -24.49
C THR A 62 -14.53 17.08 -25.63
N GLN A 63 -15.63 16.85 -26.36
CA GLN A 63 -15.64 15.98 -27.54
C GLN A 63 -16.38 16.68 -28.68
N ASP A 64 -15.77 16.72 -29.86
CA ASP A 64 -16.38 17.30 -31.06
C ASP A 64 -17.23 16.29 -31.86
N GLU A 65 -17.83 16.77 -32.96
CA GLU A 65 -18.69 16.00 -33.86
C GLU A 65 -17.96 14.80 -34.50
N ASN A 66 -16.64 14.91 -34.69
CA ASN A 66 -15.78 13.85 -35.22
C ASN A 66 -15.32 12.86 -34.13
N ARG A 67 -15.89 12.98 -32.93
CA ARG A 67 -15.56 12.19 -31.73
C ARG A 67 -14.13 12.40 -31.25
N HIS A 68 -13.44 13.46 -31.67
CA HIS A 68 -12.12 13.81 -31.15
C HIS A 68 -12.26 14.45 -29.78
N LEU A 69 -11.43 13.98 -28.86
CA LEU A 69 -11.35 14.46 -27.49
C LEU A 69 -10.36 15.62 -27.43
N ARG A 70 -10.73 16.68 -26.71
CA ARG A 70 -9.90 17.84 -26.45
C ARG A 70 -9.92 18.17 -24.96
N LEU A 71 -8.80 18.64 -24.43
CA LEU A 71 -8.77 19.23 -23.10
C LEU A 71 -9.39 20.63 -23.16
N SER A 72 -10.21 20.97 -22.16
CA SER A 72 -10.59 22.37 -21.93
C SER A 72 -9.39 23.17 -21.43
N GLU A 73 -9.54 24.48 -21.26
CA GLU A 73 -8.51 25.31 -20.64
C GLU A 73 -8.17 24.84 -19.21
N ALA A 74 -9.20 24.55 -18.41
CA ALA A 74 -9.03 23.98 -17.07
C ALA A 74 -8.35 22.60 -17.12
N GLY A 75 -8.72 21.73 -18.08
CA GLY A 75 -8.08 20.44 -18.28
C GLY A 75 -6.59 20.55 -18.64
N ARG A 76 -6.23 21.49 -19.52
CA ARG A 76 -4.82 21.76 -19.88
C ARG A 76 -4.01 22.29 -18.70
N ALA A 77 -4.55 23.27 -17.97
CA ALA A 77 -3.87 23.84 -16.80
C ALA A 77 -3.57 22.76 -15.74
N LEU A 78 -4.53 21.86 -15.53
CA LEU A 78 -4.42 20.75 -14.60
C LEU A 78 -3.39 19.70 -15.03
N VAL A 79 -3.40 19.28 -16.30
CA VAL A 79 -2.37 18.38 -16.84
C VAL A 79 -0.98 19.02 -16.74
N GLY A 80 -0.86 20.31 -17.09
CA GLY A 80 0.39 21.05 -16.96
C GLY A 80 0.90 21.06 -15.52
N SER A 81 0.01 21.30 -14.55
CA SER A 81 0.33 21.21 -13.12
C SER A 81 0.82 19.82 -12.71
N ILE A 82 0.12 18.75 -13.11
CA ILE A 82 0.48 17.36 -12.79
C ILE A 82 1.86 17.02 -13.39
N LYS A 83 2.07 17.28 -14.68
CA LYS A 83 3.35 17.04 -15.37
C LYS A 83 4.50 17.82 -14.73
N THR A 84 4.26 19.07 -14.35
CA THR A 84 5.25 19.91 -13.65
C THR A 84 5.63 19.31 -12.31
N LYS A 85 4.64 18.91 -11.51
CA LYS A 85 4.88 18.24 -10.22
C LYS A 85 5.69 16.97 -10.39
N ARG A 86 5.36 16.11 -11.36
CA ARG A 86 6.14 14.90 -11.67
C ARG A 86 7.60 15.22 -11.91
N LEU A 87 7.89 16.21 -12.75
CA LEU A 87 9.25 16.61 -13.08
C LEU A 87 10.01 17.12 -11.85
N LEU A 88 9.38 17.98 -11.05
CA LEU A 88 9.99 18.52 -9.83
C LEU A 88 10.27 17.44 -8.80
N LEU A 89 9.32 16.53 -8.59
CA LEU A 89 9.46 15.43 -7.64
C LEU A 89 10.51 14.44 -8.10
N LYS A 90 10.55 14.09 -9.40
CA LYS A 90 11.59 13.26 -9.96
C LYS A 90 12.97 13.86 -9.71
N ARG A 91 13.17 15.14 -10.06
CA ARG A 91 14.45 15.84 -9.83
C ARG A 91 14.83 15.85 -8.35
N LEU A 92 13.89 16.20 -7.47
CA LEU A 92 14.14 16.18 -6.03
C LEU A 92 14.57 14.78 -5.56
N LEU A 93 13.82 13.74 -5.94
CA LEU A 93 14.08 12.37 -5.53
C LEU A 93 15.44 11.91 -6.05
N SER A 94 15.76 12.15 -7.33
CA SER A 94 17.01 11.64 -7.91
C SER A 94 18.23 12.48 -7.60
N GLU A 95 18.14 13.80 -7.74
CA GLU A 95 19.31 14.70 -7.68
C GLU A 95 19.66 15.09 -6.24
N VAL A 96 18.64 15.26 -5.38
CA VAL A 96 18.83 15.74 -4.00
C VAL A 96 18.81 14.58 -3.02
N LEU A 97 17.79 13.73 -3.08
CA LEU A 97 17.60 12.63 -2.15
C LEU A 97 18.39 11.36 -2.55
N GLY A 98 18.91 11.31 -3.77
CA GLY A 98 19.76 10.21 -4.24
C GLY A 98 19.01 8.92 -4.58
N VAL A 99 17.69 8.99 -4.82
CA VAL A 99 16.88 7.86 -5.28
C VAL A 99 17.27 7.50 -6.71
N GLY A 100 17.43 6.21 -7.01
CA GLY A 100 17.76 5.75 -8.36
C GLY A 100 16.77 6.28 -9.41
N GLY A 101 17.26 6.70 -10.58
CA GLY A 101 16.46 7.45 -11.56
C GLY A 101 15.16 6.75 -12.00
N SER A 102 15.16 5.43 -12.15
CA SER A 102 13.96 4.65 -12.47
C SER A 102 12.94 4.66 -11.32
N GLN A 103 13.40 4.51 -10.07
CA GLN A 103 12.54 4.53 -8.90
C GLN A 103 11.99 5.94 -8.63
N ALA A 104 12.81 6.97 -8.83
CA ALA A 104 12.39 8.37 -8.72
C ALA A 104 11.26 8.70 -9.71
N GLU A 105 11.30 8.18 -10.95
CA GLU A 105 10.21 8.33 -11.91
C GLU A 105 8.94 7.62 -11.43
N ILE A 106 9.05 6.37 -10.97
CA ILE A 106 7.92 5.59 -10.46
C ILE A 106 7.25 6.29 -9.27
N ASP A 107 8.04 6.77 -8.30
CA ASP A 107 7.49 7.39 -7.10
C ASP A 107 6.96 8.79 -7.37
N ALA A 108 7.60 9.57 -8.24
CA ALA A 108 7.04 10.83 -8.71
C ALA A 108 5.67 10.60 -9.39
N CYS A 109 5.55 9.60 -10.25
CA CYS A 109 4.31 9.22 -10.93
C CYS A 109 3.18 8.85 -9.94
N LYS A 110 3.52 8.14 -8.86
CA LYS A 110 2.53 7.75 -7.83
C LYS A 110 1.94 8.95 -7.09
N ILE A 111 2.73 9.99 -6.83
CA ILE A 111 2.35 11.07 -5.90
C ILE A 111 2.08 12.43 -6.56
N GLU A 112 2.43 12.61 -7.84
CA GLU A 112 2.32 13.89 -8.58
C GLU A 112 0.95 14.58 -8.47
N HIS A 113 -0.12 13.79 -8.44
CA HIS A 113 -1.50 14.26 -8.40
C HIS A 113 -2.01 14.46 -6.97
N LEU A 114 -1.26 13.98 -5.97
CA LEU A 114 -1.55 14.11 -4.53
C LEU A 114 -0.80 15.30 -3.92
N VAL A 115 0.30 15.73 -4.54
CA VAL A 115 1.13 16.83 -4.03
C VAL A 115 0.44 18.17 -4.28
N SER A 116 0.33 18.99 -3.23
CA SER A 116 -0.25 20.33 -3.32
C SER A 116 0.62 21.27 -4.17
N ASN A 117 0.01 22.34 -4.71
CA ASN A 117 0.77 23.36 -5.42
C ASN A 117 1.77 24.05 -4.49
N GLU A 118 1.45 24.23 -3.22
CA GLU A 118 2.36 24.83 -2.24
C GLU A 118 3.64 24.00 -2.09
N THR A 119 3.51 22.69 -1.87
CA THR A 119 4.67 21.78 -1.78
C THR A 119 5.48 21.81 -3.07
N ALA A 120 4.83 21.76 -4.23
CA ALA A 120 5.50 21.86 -5.53
C ALA A 120 6.31 23.15 -5.68
N HIS A 121 5.78 24.30 -5.25
CA HIS A 121 6.50 25.57 -5.27
C HIS A 121 7.72 25.57 -4.35
N ARG A 122 7.63 24.96 -3.17
CA ARG A 122 8.78 24.84 -2.24
C ARG A 122 9.86 23.94 -2.81
N VAL A 123 9.49 22.83 -3.45
CA VAL A 123 10.43 21.95 -4.15
C VAL A 123 11.12 22.69 -5.30
N LEU A 124 10.38 23.44 -6.11
CA LEU A 124 10.96 24.26 -7.17
C LEU A 124 11.93 25.31 -6.63
N ALA A 125 11.58 26.01 -5.54
CA ALA A 125 12.46 27.00 -4.93
C ALA A 125 13.77 26.37 -4.43
N LEU A 126 13.70 25.18 -3.83
CA LEU A 126 14.88 24.41 -3.42
C LEU A 126 15.74 24.02 -4.63
N LEU A 127 15.14 23.44 -5.67
CA LEU A 127 15.88 23.02 -6.87
C LEU A 127 16.55 24.22 -7.55
N ARG A 128 15.86 25.36 -7.65
CA ARG A 128 16.45 26.61 -8.17
C ARG A 128 17.62 27.11 -7.34
N PHE A 129 17.48 27.09 -6.01
CA PHE A 129 18.57 27.45 -5.11
C PHE A 129 19.82 26.57 -5.32
N LEU A 130 19.62 25.27 -5.60
CA LEU A 130 20.72 24.36 -5.93
C LEU A 130 21.29 24.61 -7.33
N ASP A 131 20.45 24.94 -8.30
CA ASP A 131 20.87 25.24 -9.68
C ASP A 131 21.65 26.57 -9.77
N GLU A 132 21.37 27.56 -8.90
CA GLU A 132 21.96 28.91 -8.95
C GLU A 132 23.43 28.99 -8.47
N ASP A 133 23.88 28.09 -7.60
CA ASP A 133 25.27 28.02 -7.10
C ASP A 133 25.73 26.55 -6.97
N PRO A 134 26.25 25.95 -8.06
CA PRO A 134 26.64 24.54 -8.08
C PRO A 134 27.69 24.18 -7.02
N GLY A 135 28.60 25.11 -6.70
CA GLY A 135 29.62 24.87 -5.68
C GLY A 135 29.03 24.81 -4.27
N ARG A 136 28.03 25.64 -3.98
CA ARG A 136 27.28 25.56 -2.72
C ARG A 136 26.37 24.35 -2.68
N ALA A 137 25.73 24.00 -3.80
CA ALA A 137 24.92 22.80 -3.91
C ALA A 137 25.74 21.53 -3.67
N GLU A 138 26.93 21.43 -4.27
CA GLU A 138 27.83 20.30 -4.08
C GLU A 138 28.25 20.16 -2.62
N ARG A 139 28.61 21.26 -1.94
CA ARG A 139 28.92 21.25 -0.51
C ARG A 139 27.73 20.84 0.34
N LEU A 140 26.56 21.43 0.12
CA LEU A 140 25.33 21.09 0.85
C LEU A 140 24.95 19.62 0.67
N LEU A 141 25.02 19.10 -0.57
CA LEU A 141 24.69 17.72 -0.88
C LEU A 141 25.75 16.75 -0.34
N ALA A 142 27.02 17.13 -0.34
CA ALA A 142 28.09 16.37 0.30
C ALA A 142 27.88 16.31 1.81
N ASP A 143 27.58 17.44 2.47
CA ASP A 143 27.27 17.52 3.89
C ASP A 143 26.00 16.74 4.24
N TRP A 144 24.96 16.78 3.40
CA TRP A 144 23.73 16.00 3.56
C TRP A 144 24.00 14.50 3.46
N ARG A 145 24.76 14.07 2.45
CA ARG A 145 25.17 12.66 2.28
C ARG A 145 26.04 12.19 3.45
N LEU A 146 26.94 13.05 3.92
CA LEU A 146 27.78 12.78 5.10
C LEU A 146 26.98 12.81 6.39
N ALA A 147 26.00 13.70 6.57
CA ALA A 147 25.13 13.73 7.75
C ALA A 147 24.24 12.47 7.82
N GLY A 148 23.79 11.97 6.67
CA GLY A 148 23.16 10.65 6.56
C GLY A 148 24.09 9.49 6.91
N ALA A 149 25.41 9.65 6.72
CA ALA A 149 26.44 8.64 7.00
C ALA A 149 27.14 8.78 8.38
N ALA A 150 27.15 9.97 8.98
CA ALA A 150 27.96 10.35 10.16
C ALA A 150 27.13 10.63 11.42
N CYS A 151 25.80 10.48 11.36
CA CYS A 151 24.99 10.48 12.57
C CYS A 151 25.24 9.18 13.36
N ALA A 152 26.15 9.24 14.35
CA ALA A 152 26.42 8.15 15.30
C ALA A 152 25.32 7.96 16.37
N HIS A 153 24.32 8.84 16.39
CA HIS A 153 23.03 8.59 17.01
C HIS A 153 22.23 7.85 15.97
N ARG A 154 21.68 6.67 16.30
CA ARG A 154 20.59 6.09 15.50
C ARG A 154 19.70 7.24 15.03
N ALA A 155 19.40 7.29 13.74
CA ALA A 155 18.12 7.79 13.32
C ALA A 155 17.11 7.08 14.24
N ARG A 156 16.65 7.75 15.30
CA ARG A 156 15.63 7.22 16.17
C ARG A 156 14.44 7.07 15.25
N ASP A 157 14.18 5.82 14.93
CA ASP A 157 13.06 5.39 14.14
C ASP A 157 11.80 5.99 14.76
N LEU A 158 10.79 6.31 13.96
CA LEU A 158 9.56 6.98 14.39
C LEU A 158 8.72 6.16 15.42
N SER A 159 9.25 5.04 15.92
CA SER A 159 8.67 4.09 16.87
C SER A 159 8.79 4.46 18.37
N GLU A 160 9.61 5.45 18.76
CA GLU A 160 9.74 5.86 20.18
C GLU A 160 8.52 6.65 20.73
N LEU A 161 7.55 7.01 19.87
CA LEU A 161 6.43 7.93 20.17
C LEU A 161 5.21 7.30 20.91
N ARG A 162 5.20 6.00 21.26
CA ARG A 162 3.99 5.29 21.74
C ARG A 162 3.90 4.93 23.22
N GLN A 163 4.96 5.08 24.02
CA GLN A 163 4.95 4.55 25.39
C GLN A 163 4.40 5.55 26.43
N ARG A 164 3.06 5.50 26.67
CA ARG A 164 2.44 5.86 27.95
C ARG A 164 0.94 5.52 27.99
N VAL A 165 0.56 4.30 28.42
CA VAL A 165 -0.57 4.06 29.35
C VAL A 165 -0.40 2.68 30.04
N PRO A 166 -0.43 2.57 31.37
CA PRO A 166 -0.49 1.31 32.11
C PRO A 166 -1.91 0.89 32.51
N GLY A 167 -2.17 -0.43 32.48
CA GLY A 167 -3.20 -1.14 33.25
C GLY A 167 -4.58 -1.27 32.59
N VAL A 168 -5.13 -2.50 32.53
CA VAL A 168 -6.32 -2.94 33.27
C VAL A 168 -6.40 -4.47 33.20
N ALA A 169 -6.43 -5.08 34.39
CA ALA A 169 -6.67 -6.50 34.60
C ALA A 169 -8.16 -6.85 34.44
N GLY A 170 -8.46 -8.07 33.99
CA GLY A 170 -9.81 -8.65 34.01
C GLY A 170 -9.78 -10.15 33.74
N ARG A 171 -9.73 -10.95 34.81
CA ARG A 171 -9.90 -12.42 34.83
C ARG A 171 -11.32 -12.81 34.42
N VAL A 172 -11.51 -13.99 33.82
CA VAL A 172 -12.50 -15.06 34.16
C VAL A 172 -12.05 -16.32 33.37
N ALA A 173 -11.36 -17.28 34.01
CA ALA A 173 -11.82 -18.53 34.64
C ALA A 173 -11.79 -19.74 33.69
N ALA A 174 -11.18 -20.81 34.19
CA ALA A 174 -10.99 -22.11 33.57
C ALA A 174 -12.00 -23.12 34.14
N ASP A 175 -12.40 -24.07 33.31
CA ASP A 175 -12.79 -25.47 33.59
C ASP A 175 -12.75 -26.14 32.21
N GLY A 176 -11.97 -27.17 31.91
CA GLY A 176 -11.94 -28.53 32.44
C GLY A 176 -12.07 -29.48 31.22
N PRO A 177 -11.36 -30.62 31.13
CA PRO A 177 -11.16 -31.33 29.86
C PRO A 177 -12.23 -32.40 29.63
N GLU A 178 -12.73 -32.53 28.40
CA GLU A 178 -13.35 -33.79 27.97
C GLU A 178 -13.34 -33.94 26.43
N THR A 179 -12.78 -35.06 26.02
CA THR A 179 -12.64 -35.56 24.66
C THR A 179 -13.93 -36.23 24.21
N ASP A 180 -14.42 -35.94 22.99
CA ASP A 180 -14.99 -37.00 22.15
C ASP A 180 -15.12 -36.59 20.67
N ASN A 181 -14.83 -37.55 19.80
CA ASN A 181 -14.89 -37.43 18.35
C ASN A 181 -16.34 -37.42 17.86
N ALA A 182 -16.82 -36.26 17.40
CA ALA A 182 -17.98 -36.13 16.53
C ALA A 182 -17.76 -34.91 15.63
N VAL A 183 -17.89 -35.09 14.31
CA VAL A 183 -17.97 -33.97 13.36
C VAL A 183 -19.22 -33.18 13.71
N THR A 184 -19.04 -32.16 14.54
CA THR A 184 -20.13 -31.41 15.17
C THR A 184 -20.25 -30.10 14.43
N THR A 185 -21.39 -29.87 13.79
CA THR A 185 -21.74 -28.57 13.21
C THR A 185 -21.57 -27.50 14.29
N LEU A 186 -20.58 -26.63 14.13
CA LEU A 186 -20.29 -25.59 15.11
C LEU A 186 -21.52 -24.72 15.36
N LYS A 187 -21.77 -24.37 16.63
CA LYS A 187 -22.78 -23.36 16.92
C LYS A 187 -22.28 -22.04 16.35
N LYS A 188 -23.23 -21.22 15.88
CA LYS A 188 -22.95 -19.91 15.29
C LYS A 188 -22.03 -19.02 16.16
N THR A 189 -22.13 -19.13 17.49
CA THR A 189 -21.26 -18.43 18.44
C THR A 189 -19.80 -18.89 18.34
N ASP A 190 -19.56 -20.19 18.21
CA ASP A 190 -18.23 -20.78 18.17
C ASP A 190 -17.52 -20.42 16.86
N VAL A 191 -18.26 -20.42 15.74
CA VAL A 191 -17.79 -19.90 14.45
C VAL A 191 -17.34 -18.44 14.54
N ILE A 192 -18.15 -17.58 15.18
CA ILE A 192 -17.83 -16.17 15.33
C ILE A 192 -16.58 -15.99 16.21
N GLN A 193 -16.41 -16.81 17.24
CA GLN A 193 -15.19 -16.79 18.07
C GLN A 193 -13.96 -17.21 17.27
N GLU A 194 -14.08 -18.25 16.46
CA GLU A 194 -12.99 -18.73 15.61
C GLU A 194 -12.58 -17.71 14.55
N LEU A 195 -13.55 -17.05 13.90
CA LEU A 195 -13.26 -15.95 12.98
C LEU A 195 -12.64 -14.73 13.68
N ASN A 196 -13.04 -14.45 14.92
CA ASN A 196 -12.41 -13.39 15.71
C ASN A 196 -10.95 -13.72 16.09
N ARG A 197 -10.64 -15.00 16.29
CA ARG A 197 -9.25 -15.48 16.45
C ARG A 197 -8.45 -15.19 15.18
N LEU A 198 -8.92 -15.64 14.02
CA LEU A 198 -8.27 -15.36 12.73
C LEU A 198 -8.10 -13.86 12.47
N TYR A 199 -9.15 -13.07 12.71
CA TYR A 199 -9.08 -11.62 12.58
C TYR A 199 -7.97 -11.00 13.44
N ALA A 200 -7.79 -11.49 14.68
CA ALA A 200 -6.72 -11.01 15.55
C ALA A 200 -5.33 -11.45 15.06
N GLU A 201 -5.21 -12.67 14.55
CA GLU A 201 -3.97 -13.21 13.99
C GLU A 201 -3.52 -12.46 12.72
N GLU A 202 -4.44 -12.11 11.82
CA GLU A 202 -4.15 -11.26 10.66
C GLU A 202 -3.65 -9.87 11.06
N ILE A 203 -4.33 -9.23 12.01
CA ILE A 203 -3.88 -7.91 12.49
C ILE A 203 -2.51 -8.03 13.18
N GLU A 204 -2.24 -9.12 13.90
CA GLU A 204 -0.92 -9.39 14.47
C GLU A 204 0.15 -9.58 13.39
N ALA A 205 -0.14 -10.38 12.36
CA ALA A 205 0.73 -10.59 11.20
C ALA A 205 1.04 -9.27 10.48
N ALA A 206 0.03 -8.40 10.30
CA ALA A 206 0.22 -7.07 9.72
C ALA A 206 1.15 -6.21 10.59
N LEU A 207 1.03 -6.28 11.92
CA LEU A 207 1.95 -5.59 12.81
C LEU A 207 3.38 -6.17 12.74
N ARG A 208 3.54 -7.48 12.56
CA ARG A 208 4.84 -8.13 12.32
C ARG A 208 5.47 -7.67 11.01
N TYR A 209 4.69 -7.58 9.93
CA TYR A 209 5.17 -7.04 8.65
C TYR A 209 5.54 -5.56 8.72
N PHE A 210 4.71 -4.75 9.39
CA PHE A 210 5.03 -3.35 9.65
C PHE A 210 6.34 -3.21 10.42
N HIS A 211 6.55 -4.05 11.44
CA HIS A 211 7.81 -4.09 12.18
C HIS A 211 9.00 -4.53 11.32
N LEU A 212 8.87 -5.62 10.56
CA LEU A 212 9.92 -6.11 9.66
C LEU A 212 10.38 -5.04 8.68
N LEU A 213 9.44 -4.28 8.09
CA LEU A 213 9.74 -3.17 7.18
C LEU A 213 10.65 -2.10 7.80
N HIS A 214 10.58 -1.91 9.12
CA HIS A 214 11.39 -0.95 9.88
C HIS A 214 12.60 -1.59 10.59
N ALA A 215 12.62 -2.92 10.72
CA ALA A 215 13.74 -3.68 11.27
C ALA A 215 14.82 -3.97 10.22
N VAL A 216 14.46 -4.07 8.93
CA VAL A 216 15.40 -4.21 7.82
C VAL A 216 16.25 -2.94 7.67
N ARG A 217 17.57 -3.10 7.54
CA ARG A 217 18.51 -1.97 7.43
C ARG A 217 19.27 -1.97 6.10
N GLY A 218 19.80 -0.80 5.77
CA GLY A 218 20.70 -0.65 4.63
C GLY A 218 20.04 -0.92 3.28
N LEU A 219 20.81 -1.51 2.36
CA LEU A 219 20.38 -1.75 0.98
C LEU A 219 19.32 -2.85 0.85
N ASP A 220 19.25 -3.74 1.83
CA ASP A 220 18.27 -4.83 1.84
C ASP A 220 16.84 -4.29 1.84
N LEU A 221 16.60 -3.12 2.44
CA LEU A 221 15.29 -2.46 2.41
C LEU A 221 14.85 -2.10 0.98
N LEU A 222 15.79 -1.82 0.06
CA LEU A 222 15.44 -1.57 -1.34
C LEU A 222 15.02 -2.85 -2.07
N LEU A 223 15.54 -4.00 -1.64
CA LEU A 223 15.28 -5.30 -2.26
C LEU A 223 14.01 -5.94 -1.71
N VAL A 224 13.91 -6.06 -0.38
CA VAL A 224 12.80 -6.77 0.28
C VAL A 224 11.68 -5.84 0.74
N GLY A 225 11.95 -4.54 0.91
CA GLY A 225 10.97 -3.57 1.39
C GLY A 225 9.68 -3.47 0.56
N PRO A 226 9.73 -3.51 -0.79
CA PRO A 226 8.52 -3.58 -1.59
C PRO A 226 7.64 -4.79 -1.27
N LYS A 227 8.24 -6.00 -1.17
CA LYS A 227 7.50 -7.24 -0.86
C LYS A 227 6.93 -7.22 0.56
N LEU A 228 7.69 -6.78 1.55
CA LEU A 228 7.20 -6.65 2.93
C LEU A 228 6.06 -5.62 3.05
N LYS A 229 6.11 -4.54 2.26
CA LYS A 229 5.05 -3.51 2.24
C LYS A 229 3.78 -3.99 1.51
N GLU A 230 3.95 -4.84 0.51
CA GLU A 230 2.85 -5.53 -0.19
C GLU A 230 2.16 -6.52 0.74
N ALA A 231 2.94 -7.44 1.34
CA ALA A 231 2.43 -8.39 2.32
C ALA A 231 1.70 -7.70 3.48
N TYR A 232 2.27 -6.61 4.04
CA TYR A 232 1.57 -5.79 5.04
C TYR A 232 0.16 -5.33 4.61
N ARG A 233 0.00 -4.92 3.36
CA ARG A 233 -1.30 -4.43 2.84
C ARG A 233 -2.26 -5.59 2.63
N GLU A 234 -1.79 -6.68 2.05
CA GLU A 234 -2.58 -7.89 1.81
C GLU A 234 -3.10 -8.49 3.13
N THR A 235 -2.27 -8.59 4.16
CA THR A 235 -2.68 -9.06 5.49
C THR A 235 -3.77 -8.16 6.12
N ILE A 236 -3.71 -6.84 5.91
CA ILE A 236 -4.78 -5.93 6.36
C ILE A 236 -6.08 -6.19 5.58
N GLU A 237 -5.99 -6.45 4.27
CA GLU A 237 -7.15 -6.81 3.44
C GLU A 237 -7.78 -8.14 3.91
N HIS A 238 -6.97 -9.13 4.30
CA HIS A 238 -7.44 -10.40 4.87
C HIS A 238 -8.22 -10.16 6.18
N ALA A 239 -7.66 -9.35 7.09
CA ALA A 239 -8.35 -8.95 8.32
C ALA A 239 -9.71 -8.29 8.02
N GLU A 240 -9.77 -7.40 7.03
CA GLU A 240 -11.04 -6.78 6.63
C GLU A 240 -12.05 -7.77 6.04
N VAL A 241 -11.58 -8.73 5.24
CA VAL A 241 -12.40 -9.81 4.66
C VAL A 241 -13.03 -10.65 5.79
N ILE A 242 -12.24 -11.04 6.78
CA ILE A 242 -12.73 -11.78 7.95
C ILE A 242 -13.68 -10.91 8.79
N ALA A 243 -13.35 -9.64 9.04
CA ALA A 243 -14.20 -8.72 9.80
C ALA A 243 -15.58 -8.55 9.15
N ARG A 244 -15.63 -8.46 7.81
CA ARG A 244 -16.89 -8.45 7.06
C ARG A 244 -17.65 -9.76 7.25
N LYS A 245 -16.98 -10.91 7.18
CA LYS A 245 -17.61 -12.23 7.40
C LYS A 245 -18.22 -12.33 8.81
N ILE A 246 -17.49 -11.93 9.85
CA ILE A 246 -17.99 -11.89 11.24
C ILE A 246 -19.29 -11.07 11.33
N ARG A 247 -19.31 -9.89 10.69
CA ARG A 247 -20.51 -9.03 10.66
C ARG A 247 -21.68 -9.65 9.94
N THR A 248 -21.46 -10.37 8.83
CA THR A 248 -22.56 -11.07 8.12
C THR A 248 -23.20 -12.16 8.98
N LEU A 249 -22.42 -12.75 9.89
CA LEU A 249 -22.92 -13.70 10.88
C LEU A 249 -23.56 -13.00 12.09
N GLY A 250 -23.59 -11.66 12.15
CA GLY A 250 -24.16 -10.90 13.27
C GLY A 250 -23.23 -10.79 14.48
N GLY A 251 -21.95 -11.13 14.32
CA GLY A 251 -20.91 -10.89 15.33
C GLY A 251 -20.27 -9.50 15.23
N VAL A 252 -19.48 -9.14 16.23
CA VAL A 252 -18.65 -7.93 16.24
C VAL A 252 -17.18 -8.34 16.17
N PRO A 253 -16.37 -7.79 15.24
CA PRO A 253 -14.94 -8.01 15.21
C PRO A 253 -14.27 -7.51 16.49
N MET A 254 -13.55 -8.38 17.18
CA MET A 254 -12.89 -8.13 18.44
C MET A 254 -11.40 -8.38 18.28
N LEU A 255 -10.59 -7.38 18.62
CA LEU A 255 -9.14 -7.48 18.53
C LEU A 255 -8.54 -7.86 19.89
N ARG A 256 -7.83 -8.99 19.94
CA ARG A 256 -7.03 -9.42 21.10
C ARG A 256 -5.64 -9.81 20.61
N VAL A 257 -4.69 -8.89 20.70
CA VAL A 257 -3.31 -9.08 20.24
C VAL A 257 -2.38 -9.04 21.43
N SER A 258 -1.50 -10.03 21.53
CA SER A 258 -0.43 -10.10 22.53
C SER A 258 0.89 -10.31 21.81
N LEU A 259 1.53 -9.20 21.44
CA LEU A 259 2.65 -9.21 20.50
C LEU A 259 3.92 -8.66 21.16
N GLU A 260 4.96 -9.48 21.20
CA GLU A 260 6.32 -9.08 21.54
C GLU A 260 7.21 -9.22 20.30
N LEU A 261 8.00 -8.18 20.01
CA LEU A 261 8.82 -8.08 18.80
C LEU A 261 10.25 -7.74 19.20
N ASP A 262 11.22 -8.42 18.59
CA ASP A 262 12.64 -8.18 18.83
C ASP A 262 13.07 -6.80 18.26
N ALA A 263 13.89 -6.06 19.01
CA ALA A 263 14.46 -4.78 18.61
C ALA A 263 15.75 -4.92 17.77
N THR A 264 16.15 -6.15 17.45
CA THR A 264 17.35 -6.48 16.69
C THR A 264 17.16 -6.17 15.20
N PRO A 265 18.09 -5.44 14.56
CA PRO A 265 18.08 -5.26 13.11
C PRO A 265 18.19 -6.60 12.38
N VAL A 266 17.50 -6.72 11.25
CA VAL A 266 17.55 -7.91 10.39
C VAL A 266 18.08 -7.55 9.01
N ASP A 267 18.80 -8.48 8.38
CA ASP A 267 19.15 -8.39 6.97
C ASP A 267 17.97 -8.83 6.07
N GLY A 268 18.11 -8.65 4.76
CA GLY A 268 17.06 -8.95 3.81
C GLY A 268 16.64 -10.42 3.81
N ARG A 269 17.61 -11.33 3.93
CA ARG A 269 17.34 -12.77 3.95
C ARG A 269 16.59 -13.17 5.23
N GLN A 270 17.07 -12.71 6.38
CA GLN A 270 16.41 -12.91 7.66
C GLN A 270 14.99 -12.34 7.67
N ALA A 271 14.77 -11.19 7.04
CA ALA A 271 13.43 -10.61 6.92
C ALA A 271 12.49 -11.44 6.06
N LEU A 272 12.98 -12.05 4.97
CA LEU A 272 12.21 -12.98 4.15
C LEU A 272 11.95 -14.31 4.89
N GLU A 273 12.89 -14.81 5.69
CA GLU A 273 12.71 -15.99 6.54
C GLU A 273 11.65 -15.74 7.64
N LEU A 274 11.66 -14.55 8.24
CA LEU A 274 10.66 -14.13 9.22
C LEU A 274 9.29 -13.88 8.56
N ALA A 275 9.26 -13.27 7.37
CA ALA A 275 8.04 -13.13 6.58
C ALA A 275 7.45 -14.52 6.24
N LEU A 276 8.29 -15.45 5.81
CA LEU A 276 7.86 -16.82 5.52
C LEU A 276 7.25 -17.48 6.76
N THR A 277 7.85 -17.27 7.94
CA THR A 277 7.29 -17.77 9.21
C THR A 277 5.92 -17.17 9.50
N VAL A 278 5.69 -15.89 9.18
CA VAL A 278 4.38 -15.24 9.33
C VAL A 278 3.34 -15.88 8.39
N GLU A 279 3.68 -16.07 7.12
CA GLU A 279 2.75 -16.68 6.15
C GLU A 279 2.46 -18.15 6.45
N GLU A 280 3.47 -18.91 6.89
CA GLU A 280 3.27 -20.31 7.30
C GLU A 280 2.35 -20.41 8.53
N ALA A 281 2.47 -19.48 9.48
CA ALA A 281 1.57 -19.41 10.63
C ALA A 281 0.13 -19.02 10.23
N ALA A 282 -0.03 -18.05 9.32
CA ALA A 282 -1.35 -17.66 8.80
C ALA A 282 -2.01 -18.84 8.05
N LEU A 283 -1.26 -19.52 7.18
CA LEU A 283 -1.71 -20.69 6.45
C LEU A 283 -2.14 -21.82 7.41
N GLU A 284 -1.34 -22.11 8.44
CA GLU A 284 -1.68 -23.09 9.47
C GLU A 284 -2.97 -22.69 10.21
N ALA A 285 -3.11 -21.41 10.59
CA ALA A 285 -4.29 -20.91 11.27
C ALA A 285 -5.57 -21.07 10.43
N TYR A 286 -5.52 -20.82 9.13
CA TYR A 286 -6.66 -21.05 8.24
C TYR A 286 -6.95 -22.55 8.04
N GLN A 287 -5.93 -23.40 7.92
CA GLN A 287 -6.11 -24.85 7.86
C GLN A 287 -6.74 -25.40 9.15
N ASP A 288 -6.34 -24.87 10.29
CA ASP A 288 -6.97 -25.14 11.59
C ASP A 288 -8.42 -24.71 11.62
N CYS A 289 -8.71 -23.51 11.14
CA CYS A 289 -10.09 -23.01 11.06
C CYS A 289 -10.94 -23.90 10.16
N LEU A 290 -10.41 -24.33 9.00
CA LEU A 290 -11.12 -25.21 8.06
C LEU A 290 -11.56 -26.51 8.73
N ARG A 291 -10.70 -27.12 9.55
CA ARG A 291 -11.04 -28.34 10.32
C ARG A 291 -12.14 -28.09 11.35
N ARG A 292 -12.23 -26.88 11.90
CA ARG A 292 -13.23 -26.53 12.91
C ARG A 292 -14.58 -26.21 12.27
N VAL A 293 -14.62 -25.60 11.09
CA VAL A 293 -15.85 -25.18 10.41
C VAL A 293 -16.50 -26.25 9.53
N GLU A 294 -16.08 -27.51 9.68
CA GLU A 294 -16.59 -28.65 8.91
C GLU A 294 -18.12 -28.78 9.04
N GLY A 295 -18.80 -28.82 7.89
CA GLY A 295 -20.26 -28.90 7.79
C GLY A 295 -20.97 -27.59 7.41
N ASP A 296 -20.28 -26.45 7.36
CA ASP A 296 -20.79 -25.20 6.78
C ASP A 296 -20.10 -24.92 5.43
N VAL A 297 -20.69 -25.40 4.34
CA VAL A 297 -20.13 -25.31 2.98
C VAL A 297 -19.75 -23.87 2.60
N GLY A 298 -20.57 -22.88 2.97
CA GLY A 298 -20.31 -21.48 2.62
C GLY A 298 -19.20 -20.83 3.45
N LEU A 299 -18.87 -21.40 4.61
CA LEU A 299 -17.73 -21.00 5.41
C LEU A 299 -16.48 -21.77 5.04
N GLU A 300 -16.59 -23.07 4.76
CA GLU A 300 -15.50 -23.88 4.22
C GLU A 300 -14.96 -23.28 2.92
N ASP A 301 -15.81 -22.93 1.97
CA ASP A 301 -15.40 -22.32 0.70
C ASP A 301 -14.69 -20.98 0.93
N PHE A 302 -15.17 -20.18 1.89
CA PHE A 302 -14.54 -18.92 2.26
C PHE A 302 -13.13 -19.14 2.82
N ILE A 303 -12.97 -20.09 3.76
CA ILE A 303 -11.67 -20.40 4.36
C ILE A 303 -10.72 -21.02 3.32
N ARG A 304 -11.21 -21.91 2.44
CA ARG A 304 -10.40 -22.49 1.35
C ARG A 304 -9.86 -21.43 0.39
N GLN A 305 -10.63 -20.37 0.12
CA GLN A 305 -10.14 -19.25 -0.68
C GLN A 305 -8.99 -18.53 0.02
N GLN A 306 -9.05 -18.32 1.33
CA GLN A 306 -7.94 -17.70 2.06
C GLN A 306 -6.71 -18.63 2.11
N ILE A 307 -6.91 -19.93 2.35
CA ILE A 307 -5.83 -20.93 2.29
C ILE A 307 -5.10 -20.91 0.95
N ALA A 308 -5.83 -20.77 -0.16
CA ALA A 308 -5.22 -20.71 -1.49
C ALA A 308 -4.30 -19.49 -1.62
N VAL A 309 -4.76 -18.32 -1.16
CA VAL A 309 -3.98 -17.08 -1.15
C VAL A 309 -2.73 -17.22 -0.28
N GLU A 310 -2.86 -17.68 0.97
CA GLU A 310 -1.69 -17.83 1.85
C GLU A 310 -0.71 -18.90 1.34
N SER A 311 -1.21 -19.93 0.66
CA SER A 311 -0.34 -20.93 0.03
C SER A 311 0.52 -20.32 -1.09
N GLU A 312 -0.02 -19.36 -1.84
CA GLU A 312 0.72 -18.61 -2.85
C GLU A 312 1.76 -17.69 -2.20
N HIS A 313 1.41 -16.96 -1.13
CA HIS A 313 2.36 -16.14 -0.39
C HIS A 313 3.55 -16.94 0.16
N VAL A 314 3.29 -18.10 0.76
CA VAL A 314 4.33 -19.04 1.23
C VAL A 314 5.22 -19.50 0.07
N ALA A 315 4.64 -19.83 -1.08
CA ALA A 315 5.39 -20.30 -2.24
C ALA A 315 6.30 -19.20 -2.81
N GLU A 316 5.79 -17.97 -2.93
CA GLU A 316 6.56 -16.82 -3.41
C GLU A 316 7.74 -16.49 -2.50
N LEU A 317 7.54 -16.49 -1.17
CA LEU A 317 8.63 -16.23 -0.22
C LEU A 317 9.68 -17.34 -0.24
N LYS A 318 9.26 -18.61 -0.38
CA LYS A 318 10.19 -19.73 -0.57
C LYS A 318 11.02 -19.57 -1.83
N GLN A 319 10.40 -19.13 -2.93
CA GLN A 319 11.12 -18.86 -4.17
C GLN A 319 12.16 -17.74 -3.99
N LEU A 320 11.77 -16.62 -3.38
CA LEU A 320 12.68 -15.50 -3.11
C LEU A 320 13.87 -15.85 -2.20
N LEU A 321 13.74 -16.89 -1.37
CA LEU A 321 14.83 -17.38 -0.50
C LEU A 321 15.79 -18.35 -1.19
N LEU A 322 15.38 -18.92 -2.34
CA LEU A 322 16.18 -19.83 -3.16
C LEU A 322 17.00 -19.08 -4.23
N ASP A 323 16.49 -17.96 -4.73
CA ASP A 323 17.12 -17.09 -5.73
C ASP A 323 18.18 -16.14 -5.14
#